data_AF-A0A519VQI2-F1
#
_entry.id   AF-A0A519VQI2-F1
#
_cell.length_a   1.000
_cell.length_b   1.000
_cell.length_c   1.000
_cell.angle_alpha   90.00
_cell.angle_beta   90.00
_cell.angle_gamma   90.00
#
_symmetry.space_group_name_H-M   'P 1'
#
loop_
_entity.id
_entity.type
_entity.pdbx_description
1 polymer ?
#
loop_
_entity_poly.entity_id
_entity_poly.type
_entity_poly.pdbx_seq_one_letter_code
_entity_poly.pdbx_strand_id
1 'polypeptide(L)' 'FNLSLDPDTAKEFHDETLPADGAKIAHFCSMCGPNFCSMKITQDVREYAAEQGLNDLDALTKGMQDKSKEFSEKGSEIYL' A
#
# COMPACT_ATOMS: atom_id res chain seq x y z
N PHE A 1 -0.26 -13.99 12.43
CA PHE A 1 0.29 -15.34 12.67
C PHE A 1 -0.63 -16.15 13.57
N ASN A 2 -0.85 -15.80 14.84
CA ASN A 2 -1.56 -16.60 15.86
C ASN A 2 -3.00 -17.09 15.54
N LEU A 3 -3.62 -16.60 14.46
CA LEU A 3 -4.93 -17.08 13.98
C LEU A 3 -4.83 -18.18 12.92
N SER A 4 -3.62 -18.52 12.44
CA SER A 4 -3.41 -19.64 11.51
C SER A 4 -3.47 -20.98 12.25
N LEU A 5 -3.64 -22.06 11.48
CA LEU A 5 -3.60 -23.43 12.01
C LEU A 5 -2.23 -23.76 12.62
N ASP A 6 -1.17 -23.26 12.00
CA ASP A 6 0.21 -23.35 12.47
C ASP A 6 0.83 -21.93 12.50
N PRO A 7 0.83 -21.28 13.69
CA PRO A 7 1.39 -19.94 13.85
C PRO A 7 2.90 -19.84 13.68
N ASP A 8 3.64 -20.87 14.10
CA ASP A 8 5.11 -20.86 14.12
C ASP A 8 5.63 -20.92 12.69
N THR A 9 5.11 -21.85 11.87
CA THR A 9 5.46 -21.95 10.44
C THR A 9 5.10 -20.68 9.68
N ALA A 10 3.92 -20.09 9.95
CA ALA A 10 3.49 -18.86 9.29
C ALA A 10 4.41 -17.67 9.61
N LYS A 11 4.97 -17.62 10.83
CA LYS A 11 5.93 -16.60 11.23
C LYS A 11 7.29 -16.86 10.61
N GLU A 12 7.75 -18.10 10.62
CA GLU A 12 9.05 -18.48 10.04
C GLU A 12 9.15 -18.08 8.57
N PHE A 13 8.16 -18.42 7.74
CA PHE A 13 8.16 -18.07 6.31
C PHE A 13 8.14 -16.55 6.05
N HIS A 14 7.47 -15.79 6.91
CA HIS A 14 7.55 -14.32 6.83
C HIS A 14 8.96 -13.82 7.16
N ASP A 15 9.59 -14.41 8.18
CA ASP A 15 10.85 -13.94 8.77
C ASP A 15 12.08 -14.34 7.96
N GLU A 16 11.97 -15.35 7.09
CA GLU A 16 13.02 -15.71 6.11
C GLU A 16 13.50 -14.51 5.30
N THR A 17 12.61 -13.57 4.99
CA THR A 17 12.91 -12.39 4.17
C THR A 17 12.77 -11.07 4.92
N LEU A 18 11.99 -11.03 6.01
CA LEU A 18 11.73 -9.84 6.81
C LEU A 18 11.84 -10.13 8.32
N PRO A 19 13.06 -10.39 8.84
CA PRO A 19 13.25 -10.86 10.22
C PRO A 19 13.07 -9.76 11.28
N ALA A 20 13.23 -8.49 10.91
CA ALA A 20 13.16 -7.38 11.85
C ALA A 20 11.77 -7.28 12.50
N ASP A 21 11.72 -6.98 13.81
CA ASP A 21 10.44 -6.84 14.54
C ASP A 21 9.54 -5.76 13.93
N GLY A 22 10.14 -4.68 13.39
CA GLY A 22 9.43 -3.63 12.68
C GLY A 22 8.67 -4.12 11.43
N ALA A 23 9.07 -5.25 10.83
CA ALA A 23 8.35 -5.81 9.69
C ALA A 23 7.01 -6.45 10.10
N LYS A 24 6.84 -6.86 11.36
CA LYS A 24 5.57 -7.44 11.86
C LYS A 24 4.43 -6.43 11.96
N ILE A 25 4.79 -5.15 11.98
CA ILE A 25 3.86 -4.02 12.00
C ILE A 25 3.86 -3.25 10.67
N ALA A 26 4.68 -3.67 9.69
CA ALA A 26 4.74 -3.01 8.40
C ALA A 26 3.49 -3.34 7.57
N HIS A 27 2.99 -2.34 6.84
CA HIS A 27 1.87 -2.49 5.92
C HIS A 27 2.29 -3.12 4.57
N PHE A 28 3.22 -4.08 4.60
CA PHE A 28 3.61 -4.86 3.42
C PHE A 28 4.33 -6.15 3.85
N CYS A 29 4.33 -7.14 2.97
CA CYS A 29 5.20 -8.31 3.05
C CYS A 29 6.24 -8.28 1.91
N SER A 30 7.18 -9.22 1.94
CA SER A 30 8.26 -9.33 0.95
C SER A 30 7.80 -9.62 -0.48
N MET A 31 6.55 -10.11 -0.67
CA MET A 31 6.03 -10.43 -2.00
C MET A 31 5.82 -9.19 -2.88
N CYS A 32 5.23 -8.13 -2.31
CA CYS A 32 4.86 -6.92 -3.08
C CYS A 32 5.72 -5.72 -2.72
N GLY A 33 6.38 -5.74 -1.56
CA GLY A 33 7.16 -4.61 -1.06
C GLY A 33 6.31 -3.37 -0.71
N PRO A 34 6.96 -2.28 -0.26
CA PRO A 34 6.29 -1.14 0.38
C PRO A 34 5.45 -0.27 -0.57
N ASN A 35 5.75 -0.32 -1.87
CA ASN A 35 5.15 0.56 -2.88
C ASN A 35 4.02 -0.11 -3.67
N PHE A 36 3.94 -1.44 -3.67
CA PHE A 36 3.00 -2.19 -4.50
C PHE A 36 2.10 -3.14 -3.71
N CYS A 37 2.09 -3.05 -2.37
CA CYS A 37 1.16 -3.82 -1.56
C CYS A 37 -0.28 -3.35 -1.80
N SER A 38 -1.10 -4.20 -2.41
CA SER A 38 -2.49 -3.89 -2.77
C SER A 38 -3.36 -3.51 -1.56
N MET A 39 -3.15 -4.16 -0.42
CA MET A 39 -3.89 -3.86 0.82
C MET A 39 -3.56 -2.45 1.34
N LYS A 40 -2.28 -2.06 1.34
CA LYS A 40 -1.84 -0.72 1.73
C LYS A 40 -2.41 0.34 0.78
N ILE A 41 -2.28 0.14 -0.52
CA ILE A 41 -2.81 1.08 -1.52
C ILE A 41 -4.32 1.27 -1.35
N THR A 42 -5.06 0.18 -1.10
CA THR A 42 -6.50 0.26 -0.84
C THR A 42 -6.81 1.04 0.43
N GLN A 43 -6.02 0.85 1.48
CA GLN A 43 -6.14 1.60 2.73
C GLN A 43 -5.90 3.10 2.49
N ASP A 44 -4.79 3.46 1.82
CA ASP A 44 -4.45 4.85 1.51
C ASP A 44 -5.56 5.55 0.71
N VAL A 45 -6.17 4.85 -0.27
CA VAL A 45 -7.30 5.37 -1.06
C VAL A 45 -8.54 5.62 -0.18
N ARG A 46 -8.86 4.69 0.72
CA ARG A 46 -10.01 4.84 1.63
C ARG A 46 -9.81 5.96 2.64
N GLU A 47 -8.59 6.12 3.15
CA GLU A 47 -8.23 7.22 4.05
C GLU A 47 -8.37 8.55 3.33
N TYR A 48 -7.82 8.67 2.11
CA TYR A 48 -8.03 9.85 1.27
C TYR A 48 -9.52 10.12 0.99
N ALA A 49 -10.31 9.09 0.68
CA ALA A 49 -11.75 9.24 0.46
C ALA A 49 -12.47 9.80 1.71
N ALA A 50 -12.16 9.25 2.88
CA ALA A 50 -12.72 9.67 4.16
C ALA A 50 -12.35 11.12 4.51
N GLU A 51 -11.09 11.52 4.31
CA GLU A 51 -10.62 12.90 4.53
C GLU A 51 -11.30 13.91 3.60
N GLN A 52 -11.59 13.50 2.36
CA GLN A 52 -12.23 14.36 1.36
C GLN A 52 -13.76 14.32 1.42
N GLY A 53 -14.36 13.47 2.26
CA GLY A 53 -15.82 13.25 2.28
C GLY A 53 -16.37 12.66 0.99
N LEU A 54 -15.53 11.93 0.24
CA LEU A 54 -15.85 11.31 -1.04
C LEU A 54 -16.12 9.81 -0.83
N ASN A 55 -16.88 9.19 -1.74
CA ASN A 55 -16.93 7.73 -1.81
C ASN A 55 -15.66 7.19 -2.51
N ASP A 56 -15.39 5.89 -2.37
CA ASP A 56 -14.19 5.23 -2.90
C ASP A 56 -13.96 5.46 -4.41
N LEU A 57 -15.03 5.47 -5.22
CA LEU A 57 -14.93 5.65 -6.68
C LEU A 57 -14.59 7.10 -7.07
N ASP A 58 -15.20 8.06 -6.39
CA ASP A 58 -14.94 9.49 -6.61
C ASP A 58 -13.53 9.85 -6.15
N ALA A 59 -13.07 9.26 -5.04
CA ALA A 59 -11.73 9.40 -4.53
C ALA A 59 -10.66 8.88 -5.51
N LEU A 60 -10.87 7.69 -6.09
CA LEU A 60 -10.00 7.14 -7.14
C LEU A 60 -9.93 8.06 -8.36
N THR A 61 -11.09 8.54 -8.83
CA THR A 61 -11.18 9.40 -10.02
C THR A 61 -10.44 10.72 -9.78
N LYS A 62 -10.65 11.35 -8.64
CA LYS A 62 -9.99 12.61 -8.26
C LYS A 62 -8.48 12.41 -8.07
N GLY A 63 -8.05 11.36 -7.36
CA GLY A 63 -6.63 11.06 -7.16
C GLY A 63 -5.88 10.82 -8.47
N MET A 64 -6.50 10.14 -9.45
CA MET A 64 -5.94 9.96 -10.78
C MET A 64 -5.84 11.27 -11.57
N GLN A 65 -6.84 12.15 -11.46
CA GLN A 65 -6.80 13.48 -12.08
C GLN A 65 -5.66 14.33 -11.50
N ASP A 66 -5.50 14.33 -10.18
CA ASP A 66 -4.45 15.07 -9.48
C ASP A 66 -3.05 14.56 -9.89
N LYS A 67 -2.86 13.24 -9.95
CA LYS A 67 -1.59 12.64 -10.40
C LYS A 67 -1.30 12.88 -11.88
N SER A 68 -2.33 12.85 -12.73
CA SER A 68 -2.18 13.20 -14.14
C SER A 68 -1.74 14.66 -14.31
N LYS A 69 -2.31 15.58 -13.52
CA LYS A 69 -1.92 16.98 -13.52
C LYS A 69 -0.49 17.16 -13.04
N GLU A 70 -0.10 16.51 -11.95
CA GLU A 70 1.28 16.50 -11.43
C GLU A 70 2.28 16.01 -12.49
N PHE A 71 1.95 14.94 -13.21
CA PHE A 71 2.79 14.41 -14.28
C PHE A 71 2.95 15.40 -15.45
N SER A 72 1.86 16.04 -15.88
CA SER A 72 1.92 17.07 -16.93
C SER A 72 2.73 18.29 -16.50
N GLU A 73 2.58 18.75 -15.25
CA GLU A 73 3.32 19.89 -14.69
C GLU A 73 4.82 19.60 -14.56
N LYS A 74 5.19 18.34 -14.30
CA LYS A 74 6.59 17.88 -14.23
C LYS A 74 7.21 17.56 -15.58
N GLY A 75 6.60 17.99 -16.69
CA GLY A 75 7.15 17.83 -18.04
C GLY A 75 6.81 16.51 -18.73
N SER A 76 5.90 15.72 -18.17
CA SER A 76 5.50 14.40 -18.71
C SER A 76 6.66 13.41 -18.84
N GLU A 77 7.67 13.53 -17.97
CA GLU A 77 8.79 12.59 -17.89
C GLU A 77 8.55 11.56 -16.78
N ILE A 78 8.78 10.29 -17.10
CA ILE A 78 8.65 9.18 -16.13
C ILE A 78 9.83 9.16 -15.16
N TYR A 79 11.00 9.63 -15.60
CA TYR A 79 12.21 9.74 -14.81
C TYR A 79 12.57 11.21 -14.66
N LEU A 80 12.45 11.73 -13.44
CA LEU A 80 12.86 13.07 -13.03
C LEU A 80 14.23 13.03 -12.35
#